data_AF-A0A1Y2G5N3-F1
#
_entry.id   AF-A0A1Y2G5N3-F1
#
_cell.length_a   1.000
_cell.length_b   1.000
_cell.length_c   1.000
_cell.angle_alpha   90.00
_cell.angle_beta   90.00
_cell.angle_gamma   90.00
#
_symmetry.space_group_name_H-M   'P 1'
#
loop_
_entity.id
_entity.type
_entity.pdbx_description
1 polymer ?
#
loop_
_entity_poly.entity_id
_entity_poly.type
_entity_poly.pdbx_seq_one_letter_code
_entity_poly.pdbx_strand_id
1 'polypeptide(L)'
;LLEKGADVNVIGAEGWSVLHCLVRYNKTPLEGIKLLVNAGVDVNVLKAGHATALHSLAKHCQDPYESYESIKVLLKAGVDVNKQGKKEWTTLHFLVYSNKKPMAALRLLLEAGATVHDKTADGWSPTHLLANSNEDPLEALKILVEYGADVNAVGKNGWSVLHSVARCTPQPLESIRFLLQCGADPKVTTQDGWSILHFLANYCSDPLESMRLLIEAGADVNAKTKSDWTSLHLVARANTQPLELFKLLLSHGADATAIGHKDWTVLHSLVRYNPEPYECIQLLLDAGA
;
A
#
# COMPACT_ATOMS: atom_id res chain seq x y z
N LEU A 1 -5.68 -38.26 -18.17
CA LEU A 1 -6.72 -37.49 -18.90
C LEU A 1 -6.15 -36.92 -20.18
N LEU A 2 -5.04 -36.19 -20.13
CA LEU A 2 -4.34 -35.67 -21.32
C LEU A 2 -3.96 -36.79 -22.31
N GLU A 3 -3.37 -37.89 -21.84
CA GLU A 3 -3.08 -39.07 -22.66
C GLU A 3 -4.32 -39.73 -23.29
N LYS A 4 -5.50 -39.48 -22.72
CA LYS A 4 -6.80 -39.96 -23.23
C LYS A 4 -7.51 -38.92 -24.10
N GLY A 5 -6.81 -37.85 -24.52
CA GLY A 5 -7.34 -36.81 -25.42
C GLY A 5 -8.24 -35.77 -24.76
N ALA A 6 -8.12 -35.53 -23.45
CA ALA A 6 -8.87 -34.45 -22.81
C ALA A 6 -8.41 -33.08 -23.33
N ASP A 7 -9.36 -32.26 -23.79
CA ASP A 7 -9.10 -30.89 -24.24
C ASP A 7 -8.88 -29.95 -23.03
N VAL A 8 -7.71 -29.34 -22.98
CA VAL A 8 -7.30 -28.39 -21.93
C VAL A 8 -7.91 -27.00 -22.10
N ASN A 9 -8.49 -26.72 -23.26
CA ASN A 9 -9.08 -25.42 -23.60
C ASN A 9 -10.59 -25.36 -23.41
N VAL A 10 -11.21 -26.40 -22.85
CA VAL A 10 -12.61 -26.35 -22.46
C VAL A 10 -12.83 -25.23 -21.43
N ILE A 11 -13.78 -24.36 -21.74
CA ILE A 11 -14.15 -23.23 -20.90
C ILE A 11 -15.44 -23.56 -20.14
N GLY A 12 -15.36 -23.47 -18.81
CA GLY A 12 -16.49 -23.63 -17.92
C GLY A 12 -17.40 -22.40 -17.86
N ALA A 13 -18.44 -22.48 -17.04
CA ALA A 13 -19.31 -21.33 -16.73
C ALA A 13 -18.47 -20.12 -16.29
N GLU A 14 -18.94 -18.91 -16.57
CA GLU A 14 -18.22 -17.64 -16.28
C GLU A 14 -16.81 -17.52 -16.88
N GLY A 15 -16.45 -18.32 -17.88
CA GLY A 15 -15.16 -18.22 -18.57
C GLY A 15 -14.00 -18.90 -17.84
N TRP A 16 -14.26 -19.79 -16.88
CA TRP A 16 -13.20 -20.49 -16.16
C TRP A 16 -12.48 -21.51 -17.06
N SER A 17 -11.19 -21.29 -17.31
CA SER A 17 -10.31 -22.31 -17.88
C SER A 17 -9.71 -23.20 -16.80
N VAL A 18 -9.16 -24.36 -17.21
CA VAL A 18 -8.44 -25.26 -16.30
C VAL A 18 -7.27 -24.57 -15.59
N LEU A 19 -6.57 -23.63 -16.25
CA LEU A 19 -5.51 -22.83 -15.62
C LEU A 19 -6.05 -21.95 -14.49
N HIS A 20 -7.18 -21.26 -14.69
CA HIS A 20 -7.79 -20.46 -13.64
C HIS A 20 -8.14 -21.30 -12.41
N CYS A 21 -8.71 -22.48 -12.63
CA CYS A 21 -9.05 -23.42 -11.55
C CYS A 21 -7.78 -23.89 -10.83
N LEU A 22 -6.76 -24.30 -11.56
CA LEU A 22 -5.52 -24.81 -10.99
C LEU A 22 -4.86 -23.79 -10.06
N VAL A 23 -4.64 -22.56 -10.54
CA VAL A 23 -3.91 -21.54 -9.77
C VAL A 23 -4.70 -21.00 -8.57
N ARG A 24 -6.04 -21.12 -8.60
CA ARG A 24 -6.89 -20.67 -7.50
C ARG A 24 -6.98 -21.69 -6.38
N TYR A 25 -7.06 -22.98 -6.72
CA TYR A 25 -7.39 -24.03 -5.76
C TYR A 25 -6.20 -24.90 -5.38
N ASN A 26 -5.03 -24.68 -5.98
CA ASN A 26 -3.81 -25.41 -5.65
C ASN A 26 -2.74 -24.48 -5.05
N LYS A 27 -2.16 -24.89 -3.93
CA LYS A 27 -1.09 -24.14 -3.24
C LYS A 27 0.24 -24.20 -3.98
N THR A 28 0.48 -25.30 -4.71
CA THR A 28 1.70 -25.55 -5.48
C THR A 28 1.34 -25.81 -6.94
N PRO A 29 0.94 -24.78 -7.70
CA PRO A 29 0.41 -24.95 -9.04
C PRO A 29 1.47 -25.21 -10.10
N LEU A 30 2.78 -25.07 -9.79
CA LEU A 30 3.86 -25.08 -10.79
C LEU A 30 3.85 -26.29 -11.72
N GLU A 31 3.84 -27.50 -11.16
CA GLU A 31 3.90 -28.73 -11.96
C GLU A 31 2.64 -28.89 -12.82
N GLY A 32 1.47 -28.52 -12.29
CA GLY A 32 0.24 -28.50 -13.05
C GLY A 32 0.28 -27.49 -14.21
N ILE A 33 0.85 -26.31 -14.00
CA ILE A 33 1.00 -25.28 -15.04
C ILE A 33 1.92 -25.79 -16.14
N LYS A 34 3.08 -26.39 -15.80
CA LYS A 34 4.00 -26.98 -16.78
C LYS A 34 3.30 -28.03 -17.65
N LEU A 35 2.54 -28.94 -17.03
CA LEU A 35 1.80 -29.97 -17.76
C LEU A 35 0.76 -29.37 -18.72
N LEU A 36 -0.01 -28.36 -18.27
CA LEU A 36 -1.04 -27.73 -19.09
C LEU A 36 -0.44 -26.89 -20.23
N VAL A 37 0.64 -26.16 -19.99
CA VAL A 37 1.37 -25.40 -21.02
C VAL A 37 1.94 -26.35 -22.08
N ASN A 38 2.56 -27.46 -21.66
CA ASN A 38 3.06 -28.48 -22.60
C ASN A 38 1.92 -29.14 -23.41
N ALA A 39 0.71 -29.19 -22.87
CA ALA A 39 -0.48 -29.69 -23.55
C ALA A 39 -1.15 -28.64 -24.46
N GLY A 40 -0.60 -27.43 -24.61
CA GLY A 40 -1.13 -26.40 -25.50
C GLY A 40 -2.35 -25.65 -24.95
N VAL A 41 -2.40 -25.44 -23.63
CA VAL A 41 -3.44 -24.59 -23.04
C VAL A 41 -3.29 -23.13 -23.47
N ASP A 42 -4.40 -22.47 -23.79
CA ASP A 42 -4.44 -21.03 -24.00
C ASP A 42 -4.29 -20.30 -22.66
N VAL A 43 -3.15 -19.63 -22.50
CA VAL A 43 -2.79 -18.88 -21.29
C VAL A 43 -3.49 -17.51 -21.19
N ASN A 44 -4.08 -17.03 -22.29
CA ASN A 44 -4.70 -15.71 -22.40
C ASN A 44 -6.23 -15.73 -22.26
N VAL A 45 -6.82 -16.88 -21.93
CA VAL A 45 -8.24 -16.98 -21.62
C VAL A 45 -8.62 -16.00 -20.53
N LEU A 46 -9.76 -15.33 -20.72
CA LEU A 46 -10.33 -14.40 -19.77
C LEU A 46 -11.56 -15.01 -19.10
N LYS A 47 -11.56 -15.07 -17.78
CA LYS A 47 -12.78 -15.35 -17.00
C LYS A 47 -13.55 -14.06 -16.69
N ALA A 48 -14.73 -14.19 -16.07
CA ALA A 48 -15.55 -13.07 -15.64
C ALA A 48 -14.74 -11.97 -14.93
N GLY A 49 -15.01 -10.73 -15.34
CA GLY A 49 -14.23 -9.55 -14.93
C GLY A 49 -12.87 -9.44 -15.66
N HIS A 50 -12.73 -10.00 -16.85
CA HIS A 50 -11.51 -9.91 -17.69
C HIS A 50 -10.23 -10.40 -17.00
N ALA A 51 -10.35 -11.31 -16.03
CA ALA A 51 -9.20 -11.83 -15.29
C ALA A 51 -8.50 -12.94 -16.08
N THR A 52 -7.17 -12.99 -16.01
CA THR A 52 -6.31 -14.01 -16.62
C THR A 52 -5.93 -15.04 -15.55
N ALA A 53 -5.33 -16.15 -15.98
CA ALA A 53 -4.71 -17.09 -15.07
C ALA A 53 -3.54 -16.44 -14.29
N LEU A 54 -2.78 -15.54 -14.93
CA LEU A 54 -1.69 -14.80 -14.30
C LEU A 54 -2.18 -13.87 -13.18
N HIS A 55 -3.30 -13.16 -13.37
CA HIS A 55 -3.97 -12.40 -12.30
C HIS A 55 -4.31 -13.28 -11.10
N SER A 56 -4.90 -14.45 -11.37
CA SER A 56 -5.34 -15.38 -10.34
C SER A 56 -4.15 -15.98 -9.59
N LEU A 57 -3.06 -16.30 -10.29
CA LEU A 57 -1.82 -16.79 -9.73
C LEU A 57 -1.20 -15.76 -8.78
N ALA A 58 -1.01 -14.52 -9.22
CA ALA A 58 -0.43 -13.44 -8.41
C ALA A 58 -1.25 -13.15 -7.13
N LYS A 59 -2.57 -13.36 -7.19
CA LYS A 59 -3.46 -13.18 -6.03
C LYS A 59 -3.43 -14.34 -5.04
N HIS A 60 -3.31 -15.57 -5.52
CA HIS A 60 -3.59 -16.78 -4.72
C HIS A 60 -2.36 -17.60 -4.36
N CYS A 61 -1.28 -17.54 -5.14
CA CYS A 61 -0.05 -18.25 -4.84
C CYS A 61 0.83 -17.40 -3.92
N GLN A 62 0.92 -17.81 -2.65
CA GLN A 62 1.63 -17.09 -1.60
C GLN A 62 3.05 -17.63 -1.34
N ASP A 63 3.35 -18.83 -1.84
CA ASP A 63 4.69 -19.38 -1.73
C ASP A 63 5.61 -18.65 -2.74
N PRO A 64 6.73 -18.05 -2.29
CA PRO A 64 7.57 -17.25 -3.18
C PRO A 64 8.20 -18.04 -4.34
N TYR A 65 8.54 -19.32 -4.12
CA TYR A 65 9.16 -20.16 -5.14
C TYR A 65 8.12 -20.58 -6.18
N GLU A 66 6.97 -21.08 -5.73
CA GLU A 66 5.86 -21.46 -6.61
C GLU A 66 5.36 -20.27 -7.42
N SER A 67 5.23 -19.10 -6.81
CA SER A 67 4.80 -17.87 -7.48
C SER A 67 5.79 -17.47 -8.57
N TYR A 68 7.09 -17.37 -8.24
CA TYR A 68 8.14 -16.98 -9.20
C TYR A 68 8.22 -17.95 -10.40
N GLU A 69 8.36 -19.26 -10.15
CA GLU A 69 8.52 -20.23 -11.22
C GLU A 69 7.24 -20.39 -12.05
N SER A 70 6.07 -20.31 -11.44
CA SER A 70 4.79 -20.38 -12.16
C SER A 70 4.59 -19.18 -13.08
N ILE A 71 4.91 -17.96 -12.62
CA ILE A 71 4.87 -16.74 -13.43
C ILE A 71 5.86 -16.89 -14.61
N LYS A 72 7.08 -17.37 -14.34
CA LYS A 72 8.10 -17.59 -15.38
C LYS A 72 7.64 -18.53 -16.49
N VAL A 73 6.96 -19.62 -16.15
CA VAL A 73 6.40 -20.56 -17.12
C VAL A 73 5.30 -19.91 -17.96
N LEU A 74 4.37 -19.18 -17.32
CA LEU A 74 3.28 -18.50 -18.03
C LEU A 74 3.80 -17.37 -18.96
N LEU A 75 4.80 -16.61 -18.53
CA LEU A 75 5.44 -15.58 -19.35
C LEU A 75 6.10 -16.18 -20.60
N LYS A 76 6.83 -17.29 -20.45
CA LYS A 76 7.40 -18.02 -21.60
C LYS A 76 6.34 -18.56 -22.56
N ALA A 77 5.16 -18.88 -22.04
CA ALA A 77 4.01 -19.32 -22.83
C ALA A 77 3.25 -18.16 -23.50
N GLY A 78 3.69 -16.90 -23.33
CA GLY A 78 3.11 -15.73 -24.01
C GLY A 78 1.85 -15.18 -23.34
N VAL A 79 1.71 -15.30 -22.02
CA VAL A 79 0.63 -14.62 -21.30
C VAL A 79 0.81 -13.09 -21.36
N ASP A 80 -0.27 -12.35 -21.59
CA ASP A 80 -0.26 -10.90 -21.55
C ASP A 80 -0.04 -10.39 -20.11
N VAL A 81 1.16 -9.87 -19.87
CA VAL A 81 1.61 -9.38 -18.57
C VAL A 81 0.87 -8.10 -18.13
N ASN A 82 0.43 -7.28 -19.09
CA ASN A 82 -0.20 -5.98 -18.87
C ASN A 82 -1.72 -6.03 -19.00
N LYS A 83 -2.30 -7.23 -19.12
CA LYS A 83 -3.75 -7.35 -19.21
C LYS A 83 -4.40 -6.68 -18.00
N GLN A 84 -5.40 -5.85 -18.23
CA GLN A 84 -6.21 -5.28 -17.17
C GLN A 84 -7.47 -6.11 -16.95
N GLY A 85 -7.67 -6.53 -15.70
CA GLY A 85 -8.86 -7.23 -15.26
C GLY A 85 -9.90 -6.28 -14.66
N LYS A 86 -10.71 -6.83 -13.74
CA LYS A 86 -11.76 -6.09 -13.04
C LYS A 86 -11.18 -4.88 -12.31
N LYS A 87 -11.85 -3.73 -12.42
CA LYS A 87 -11.38 -2.44 -11.88
C LYS A 87 -9.99 -2.03 -12.40
N GLU A 88 -9.62 -2.44 -13.62
CA GLU A 88 -8.34 -2.09 -14.25
C GLU A 88 -7.12 -2.62 -13.47
N TRP A 89 -7.30 -3.67 -12.67
CA TRP A 89 -6.17 -4.30 -11.96
C TRP A 89 -5.32 -5.09 -12.94
N THR A 90 -4.01 -4.86 -12.90
CA THR A 90 -3.00 -5.68 -13.59
C THR A 90 -2.44 -6.76 -12.67
N THR A 91 -1.65 -7.69 -13.23
CA THR A 91 -0.92 -8.68 -12.44
C THR A 91 -0.03 -8.03 -11.38
N LEU A 92 0.63 -6.93 -11.72
CA LEU A 92 1.51 -6.20 -10.82
C LEU A 92 0.76 -5.72 -9.56
N HIS A 93 -0.46 -5.18 -9.73
CA HIS A 93 -1.32 -4.77 -8.63
C HIS A 93 -1.70 -5.95 -7.72
N PHE A 94 -2.12 -7.09 -8.28
CA PHE A 94 -2.45 -8.26 -7.47
C PHE A 94 -1.26 -8.82 -6.71
N LEU A 95 -0.09 -8.88 -7.36
CA LEU A 95 1.14 -9.39 -6.76
C LEU A 95 1.50 -8.60 -5.51
N VAL A 96 1.64 -7.28 -5.64
CA VAL A 96 2.06 -6.40 -4.53
C VAL A 96 1.00 -6.30 -3.43
N TYR A 97 -0.29 -6.37 -3.79
CA TYR A 97 -1.38 -6.30 -2.82
C TYR A 97 -1.55 -7.59 -2.02
N SER A 98 -1.21 -8.75 -2.58
CA SER A 98 -1.57 -10.04 -1.98
C SER A 98 -0.39 -10.77 -1.36
N ASN A 99 0.86 -10.42 -1.70
CA ASN A 99 2.05 -11.18 -1.31
C ASN A 99 2.89 -10.40 -0.30
N LYS A 100 3.30 -11.08 0.77
CA LYS A 100 4.18 -10.50 1.80
C LYS A 100 5.63 -10.34 1.35
N LYS A 101 6.09 -11.14 0.37
CA LYS A 101 7.48 -11.15 -0.12
C LYS A 101 7.53 -11.19 -1.65
N PRO A 102 7.01 -10.16 -2.35
CA PRO A 102 6.83 -10.21 -3.80
C PRO A 102 8.12 -10.05 -4.62
N MET A 103 9.27 -9.75 -4.00
CA MET A 103 10.46 -9.18 -4.67
C MET A 103 10.92 -9.95 -5.92
N ALA A 104 11.06 -11.28 -5.84
CA ALA A 104 11.53 -12.09 -6.97
C ALA A 104 10.52 -12.09 -8.14
N ALA A 105 9.25 -12.34 -7.84
CA ALA A 105 8.16 -12.31 -8.82
C ALA A 105 7.95 -10.89 -9.38
N LEU A 106 8.16 -9.87 -8.55
CA LEU A 106 8.04 -8.47 -8.92
C LEU A 106 9.09 -8.09 -9.96
N ARG A 107 10.37 -8.37 -9.69
CA ARG A 107 11.45 -8.14 -10.68
C ARG A 107 11.18 -8.89 -11.98
N LEU A 108 10.77 -10.16 -11.89
CA LEU A 108 10.45 -10.98 -13.07
C LEU A 108 9.33 -10.37 -13.95
N LEU A 109 8.25 -9.89 -13.34
CA LEU A 109 7.16 -9.25 -14.09
C LEU A 109 7.64 -7.95 -14.75
N LEU A 110 8.42 -7.13 -14.05
CA LEU A 110 8.95 -5.87 -14.56
C LEU A 110 9.93 -6.10 -15.72
N GLU A 111 10.84 -7.07 -15.60
CA GLU A 111 11.75 -7.51 -16.66
C GLU A 111 10.99 -8.02 -17.90
N ALA A 112 9.82 -8.63 -17.70
CA ALA A 112 8.93 -9.07 -18.76
C ALA A 112 8.05 -7.95 -19.35
N GLY A 113 8.25 -6.69 -18.92
CA GLY A 113 7.55 -5.52 -19.47
C GLY A 113 6.26 -5.15 -18.74
N ALA A 114 6.03 -5.63 -17.52
CA ALA A 114 4.95 -5.11 -16.68
C ALA A 114 5.15 -3.61 -16.42
N THR A 115 4.14 -2.78 -16.68
CA THR A 115 4.24 -1.35 -16.42
C THR A 115 3.95 -1.01 -14.96
N VAL A 116 4.74 -0.10 -14.39
CA VAL A 116 4.54 0.48 -13.06
C VAL A 116 3.55 1.65 -13.04
N HIS A 117 3.17 2.15 -14.23
CA HIS A 117 2.37 3.36 -14.39
C HIS A 117 0.87 3.11 -14.49
N ASP A 118 0.46 1.86 -14.70
CA ASP A 118 -0.96 1.52 -14.73
C ASP A 118 -1.61 1.83 -13.39
N LYS A 119 -2.83 2.36 -13.46
CA LYS A 119 -3.66 2.65 -12.30
C LYS A 119 -4.90 1.78 -12.34
N THR A 120 -5.32 1.34 -11.16
CA THR A 120 -6.66 0.77 -10.99
C THR A 120 -7.74 1.83 -11.26
N ALA A 121 -8.99 1.39 -11.40
CA ALA A 121 -10.15 2.27 -11.58
C ALA A 121 -10.35 3.26 -10.41
N ASP A 122 -9.77 2.98 -9.24
CA ASP A 122 -9.78 3.85 -8.06
C ASP A 122 -8.56 4.81 -8.03
N GLY A 123 -7.71 4.78 -9.06
CA GLY A 123 -6.53 5.64 -9.24
C GLY A 123 -5.26 5.13 -8.56
N TRP A 124 -5.30 3.97 -7.91
CA TRP A 124 -4.13 3.42 -7.20
C TRP A 124 -3.14 2.83 -8.19
N SER A 125 -1.87 3.21 -8.07
CA SER A 125 -0.72 2.54 -8.70
C SER A 125 -0.23 1.37 -7.85
N PRO A 126 0.65 0.49 -8.38
CA PRO A 126 1.26 -0.59 -7.61
C PRO A 126 2.00 -0.11 -6.35
N THR A 127 2.67 1.04 -6.40
CA THR A 127 3.39 1.63 -5.25
C THR A 127 2.46 1.94 -4.07
N HIS A 128 1.23 2.38 -4.31
CA HIS A 128 0.27 2.61 -3.23
C HIS A 128 -0.18 1.32 -2.54
N LEU A 129 -0.23 0.21 -3.27
CA LEU A 129 -0.82 -1.03 -2.78
C LEU A 129 0.15 -1.88 -1.96
N LEU A 130 1.46 -1.67 -2.11
CA LEU A 130 2.52 -2.44 -1.45
C LEU A 130 2.34 -2.55 0.06
N ALA A 131 2.09 -1.41 0.71
CA ALA A 131 2.04 -1.35 2.17
C ALA A 131 0.84 -2.11 2.77
N ASN A 132 -0.18 -2.49 1.99
CA ASN A 132 -1.37 -3.16 2.51
C ASN A 132 -1.13 -4.60 2.98
N SER A 133 -0.13 -5.28 2.43
CA SER A 133 0.13 -6.70 2.77
C SER A 133 1.61 -7.03 2.92
N ASN A 134 2.50 -6.13 2.54
CA ASN A 134 3.91 -6.25 2.87
C ASN A 134 4.20 -5.44 4.14
N GLU A 135 4.53 -6.16 5.23
CA GLU A 135 4.89 -5.56 6.53
C GLU A 135 6.17 -4.70 6.44
N ASP A 136 7.03 -4.97 5.45
CA ASP A 136 8.21 -4.17 5.12
C ASP A 136 8.26 -3.87 3.61
N PRO A 137 7.58 -2.81 3.14
CA PRO A 137 7.48 -2.50 1.72
C PRO A 137 8.77 -1.90 1.14
N LEU A 138 9.80 -1.60 1.94
CA LEU A 138 10.96 -0.81 1.51
C LEU A 138 11.66 -1.40 0.28
N GLU A 139 11.97 -2.70 0.32
CA GLU A 139 12.69 -3.34 -0.79
C GLU A 139 11.84 -3.39 -2.07
N ALA A 140 10.54 -3.62 -1.94
CA ALA A 140 9.64 -3.61 -3.09
C ALA A 140 9.39 -2.19 -3.62
N LEU A 141 9.41 -1.17 -2.76
CA LEU A 141 9.38 0.24 -3.17
C LEU A 141 10.62 0.60 -3.97
N LYS A 142 11.82 0.21 -3.51
CA LYS A 142 13.07 0.40 -4.26
C LYS A 142 12.99 -0.20 -5.65
N ILE A 143 12.53 -1.45 -5.76
CA ILE A 143 12.33 -2.12 -7.05
C ILE A 143 11.39 -1.32 -7.96
N LEU A 144 10.22 -0.91 -7.48
CA LEU A 144 9.28 -0.16 -8.32
C LEU A 144 9.85 1.19 -8.77
N VAL A 145 10.55 1.90 -7.89
CA VAL A 145 11.19 3.19 -8.20
C VAL A 145 12.35 3.02 -9.19
N GLU A 146 13.16 1.96 -9.06
CA GLU A 146 14.19 1.57 -10.04
C GLU A 146 13.60 1.42 -11.45
N TYR A 147 12.37 0.92 -11.56
CA TYR A 147 11.62 0.76 -12.81
C TYR A 147 10.75 1.97 -13.17
N GLY A 148 10.95 3.11 -12.53
CA GLY A 148 10.34 4.39 -12.90
C GLY A 148 9.00 4.68 -12.24
N ALA A 149 8.62 3.99 -11.17
CA ALA A 149 7.36 4.27 -10.49
C ALA A 149 7.35 5.69 -9.90
N ASP A 150 6.24 6.39 -10.11
CA ASP A 150 6.05 7.74 -9.58
C ASP A 150 5.78 7.70 -8.06
N VAL A 151 6.73 8.23 -7.29
CA VAL A 151 6.62 8.35 -5.81
C VAL A 151 5.59 9.39 -5.38
N ASN A 152 5.24 10.31 -6.27
CA ASN A 152 4.22 11.34 -6.09
C ASN A 152 2.87 10.95 -6.72
N ALA A 153 2.71 9.68 -7.12
CA ALA A 153 1.44 9.21 -7.64
C ALA A 153 0.34 9.46 -6.59
N VAL A 154 -0.80 9.98 -7.06
CA VAL A 154 -1.99 10.23 -6.24
C VAL A 154 -3.18 9.43 -6.78
N GLY A 155 -3.89 8.75 -5.87
CA GLY A 155 -5.14 8.05 -6.12
C GLY A 155 -6.35 9.00 -6.20
N LYS A 156 -7.51 8.51 -6.65
CA LYS A 156 -8.70 9.39 -6.86
C LYS A 156 -9.22 10.06 -5.58
N ASN A 157 -8.92 9.49 -4.42
CA ASN A 157 -9.27 10.02 -3.10
C ASN A 157 -8.18 10.93 -2.50
N GLY A 158 -7.19 11.36 -3.29
CA GLY A 158 -6.09 12.23 -2.85
C GLY A 158 -4.99 11.51 -2.05
N TRP A 159 -5.04 10.19 -1.95
CA TRP A 159 -3.99 9.43 -1.26
C TRP A 159 -2.71 9.42 -2.09
N SER A 160 -1.59 9.68 -1.44
CA SER A 160 -0.25 9.54 -2.02
C SER A 160 0.41 8.25 -1.54
N VAL A 161 1.56 7.91 -2.13
CA VAL A 161 2.36 6.75 -1.69
C VAL A 161 2.79 6.89 -0.22
N LEU A 162 3.20 8.09 0.22
CA LEU A 162 3.53 8.35 1.62
C LEU A 162 2.36 8.02 2.57
N HIS A 163 1.13 8.42 2.21
CA HIS A 163 -0.06 8.13 3.00
C HIS A 163 -0.32 6.62 3.15
N SER A 164 -0.17 5.86 2.06
CA SER A 164 -0.31 4.40 2.11
C SER A 164 0.72 3.76 3.04
N VAL A 165 1.99 4.18 2.96
CA VAL A 165 3.07 3.68 3.83
C VAL A 165 2.79 4.01 5.30
N ALA A 166 2.46 5.26 5.62
CA ALA A 166 2.20 5.66 7.00
C ALA A 166 0.98 4.97 7.64
N ARG A 167 -0.02 4.59 6.85
CA ARG A 167 -1.21 3.88 7.37
C ARG A 167 -0.97 2.38 7.54
N CYS A 168 -0.30 1.74 6.59
CA CYS A 168 -0.33 0.27 6.49
C CYS A 168 0.98 -0.39 6.93
N THR A 169 2.07 0.37 7.13
CA THR A 169 3.35 -0.16 7.58
C THR A 169 3.55 0.12 9.08
N PRO A 170 3.77 -0.91 9.92
CA PRO A 170 3.96 -0.73 11.36
C PRO A 170 5.15 0.19 11.72
N GLN A 171 6.25 0.07 10.97
CA GLN A 171 7.48 0.86 11.15
C GLN A 171 7.83 1.55 9.84
N PRO A 172 7.18 2.69 9.53
CA PRO A 172 7.28 3.31 8.20
C PRO A 172 8.54 4.15 7.99
N LEU A 173 9.37 4.39 9.02
CA LEU A 173 10.48 5.36 9.01
C LEU A 173 11.39 5.22 7.80
N GLU A 174 11.93 4.03 7.55
CA GLU A 174 12.90 3.83 6.46
C GLU A 174 12.25 3.88 5.08
N SER A 175 10.98 3.46 4.97
CA SER A 175 10.20 3.64 3.73
C SER A 175 9.89 5.10 3.46
N ILE A 176 9.53 5.89 4.49
CA ILE A 176 9.33 7.34 4.39
C ILE A 176 10.63 8.03 4.00
N ARG A 177 11.76 7.70 4.66
CA ARG A 177 13.08 8.25 4.35
C ARG A 177 13.44 8.02 2.89
N PHE A 178 13.29 6.79 2.41
CA PHE A 178 13.55 6.46 1.01
C PHE A 178 12.66 7.26 0.05
N LEU A 179 11.35 7.33 0.31
CA LEU A 179 10.42 8.09 -0.53
C LEU A 179 10.76 9.58 -0.58
N LEU A 180 11.11 10.20 0.55
CA LEU A 180 11.55 11.59 0.62
C LEU A 180 12.86 11.82 -0.16
N GLN A 181 13.83 10.90 -0.06
CA GLN A 181 15.07 10.94 -0.86
C GLN A 181 14.78 10.85 -2.37
N CYS A 182 13.72 10.13 -2.75
CA CYS A 182 13.23 10.07 -4.14
C CYS A 182 12.33 11.26 -4.54
N GLY A 183 12.15 12.25 -3.68
CA GLY A 183 11.39 13.47 -3.98
C GLY A 183 9.88 13.37 -3.75
N ALA A 184 9.42 12.46 -2.88
CA ALA A 184 8.02 12.44 -2.46
C ALA A 184 7.65 13.74 -1.71
N ASP A 185 6.50 14.34 -2.05
CA ASP A 185 6.02 15.57 -1.42
C ASP A 185 5.25 15.27 -0.11
N PRO A 186 5.77 15.68 1.06
CA PRO A 186 5.09 15.46 2.34
C PRO A 186 3.91 16.43 2.59
N LYS A 187 3.67 17.41 1.70
CA LYS A 187 2.61 18.42 1.85
C LYS A 187 1.28 18.00 1.26
N VAL A 188 1.24 16.89 0.53
CA VAL A 188 0.01 16.37 -0.06
C VAL A 188 -0.99 16.04 1.06
N THR A 189 -2.26 16.35 0.81
CA THR A 189 -3.37 15.96 1.69
C THR A 189 -4.36 15.11 0.92
N THR A 190 -5.02 14.18 1.63
CA THR A 190 -6.10 13.39 1.04
C THR A 190 -7.33 14.26 0.78
N GLN A 191 -8.32 13.72 0.07
CA GLN A 191 -9.58 14.41 -0.18
C GLN A 191 -10.28 14.83 1.12
N ASP A 192 -10.03 14.17 2.26
CA ASP A 192 -10.58 14.52 3.58
C ASP A 192 -9.67 15.45 4.41
N GLY A 193 -8.66 16.05 3.78
CA GLY A 193 -7.71 16.97 4.40
C GLY A 193 -6.69 16.29 5.31
N TRP A 194 -6.61 14.95 5.30
CA TRP A 194 -5.59 14.26 6.10
C TRP A 194 -4.22 14.45 5.46
N SER A 195 -3.29 15.05 6.21
CA SER A 195 -1.85 15.07 5.89
C SER A 195 -1.14 13.81 6.42
N ILE A 196 0.09 13.60 5.97
CA ILE A 196 0.93 12.49 6.40
C ILE A 196 1.16 12.43 7.93
N LEU A 197 1.26 13.59 8.59
CA LEU A 197 1.42 13.68 10.05
C LEU A 197 0.18 13.17 10.79
N HIS A 198 -1.02 13.38 10.23
CA HIS A 198 -2.26 12.82 10.80
C HIS A 198 -2.27 11.30 10.75
N PHE A 199 -1.79 10.71 9.65
CA PHE A 199 -1.70 9.26 9.54
C PHE A 199 -0.72 8.66 10.54
N LEU A 200 0.48 9.21 10.66
CA LEU A 200 1.45 8.74 11.65
C LEU A 200 0.91 8.84 13.07
N ALA A 201 0.33 9.99 13.43
CA ALA A 201 -0.24 10.19 14.76
C ALA A 201 -1.33 9.17 15.11
N ASN A 202 -2.08 8.66 14.13
CA ASN A 202 -3.23 7.78 14.37
C ASN A 202 -2.96 6.29 14.15
N TYR A 203 -1.98 5.93 13.31
CA TYR A 203 -1.77 4.54 12.87
C TYR A 203 -0.38 3.99 13.17
N CYS A 204 0.60 4.83 13.49
CA CYS A 204 1.95 4.39 13.83
C CYS A 204 2.13 4.36 15.35
N SER A 205 2.65 3.25 15.89
CA SER A 205 2.84 3.07 17.33
C SER A 205 3.98 3.90 17.90
N ASP A 206 4.99 4.20 17.08
CA ASP A 206 6.15 5.03 17.45
C ASP A 206 6.43 6.05 16.32
N PRO A 207 5.63 7.12 16.22
CA PRO A 207 5.72 8.04 15.10
C PRO A 207 6.83 9.09 15.25
N LEU A 208 7.53 9.18 16.39
CA LEU A 208 8.36 10.34 16.76
C LEU A 208 9.40 10.70 15.68
N GLU A 209 10.25 9.74 15.32
CA GLU A 209 11.32 9.98 14.35
C GLU A 209 10.79 10.12 12.91
N SER A 210 9.69 9.43 12.58
CA SER A 210 9.04 9.58 11.27
C SER A 210 8.42 10.98 11.12
N MET A 211 7.77 11.48 12.17
CA MET A 211 7.20 12.83 12.20
C MET A 211 8.29 13.89 12.16
N ARG A 212 9.38 13.72 12.92
CA ARG A 212 10.53 14.64 12.90
C ARG A 212 11.07 14.79 11.49
N LEU A 213 11.37 13.67 10.83
CA LEU A 213 11.88 13.64 9.46
C LEU A 213 10.92 14.34 8.47
N LEU A 214 9.62 14.11 8.59
CA LEU A 214 8.62 14.73 7.71
C LEU A 214 8.49 16.24 7.94
N ILE A 215 8.53 16.69 9.19
CA ILE A 215 8.48 18.12 9.54
C ILE A 215 9.73 18.82 9.00
N GLU A 216 10.91 18.22 9.16
CA GLU A 216 12.18 18.71 8.58
C GLU A 216 12.14 18.74 7.04
N ALA A 217 11.42 17.81 6.42
CA ALA A 217 11.14 17.78 4.98
C ALA A 217 10.03 18.76 4.55
N GLY A 218 9.44 19.53 5.48
CA GLY A 218 8.47 20.58 5.19
C GLY A 218 7.00 20.14 5.21
N ALA A 219 6.67 19.04 5.88
CA ALA A 219 5.28 18.69 6.19
C ALA A 219 4.60 19.81 7.00
N ASP A 220 3.37 20.14 6.65
CA ASP A 220 2.60 21.15 7.37
C ASP A 220 2.14 20.63 8.75
N VAL A 221 2.77 21.17 9.80
CA VAL A 221 2.49 20.83 11.20
C VAL A 221 1.08 21.23 11.64
N ASN A 222 0.50 22.25 10.99
CA ASN A 222 -0.80 22.84 11.30
C ASN A 222 -1.88 22.46 10.29
N ALA A 223 -1.60 21.50 9.40
CA ALA A 223 -2.59 20.97 8.48
C ALA A 223 -3.86 20.57 9.23
N LYS A 224 -5.02 20.85 8.64
CA LYS A 224 -6.33 20.51 9.20
C LYS A 224 -7.04 19.50 8.30
N THR A 225 -7.58 18.46 8.92
CA THR A 225 -8.59 17.61 8.26
C THR A 225 -9.86 18.41 7.95
N LYS A 226 -10.77 17.87 7.13
CA LYS A 226 -12.11 18.46 6.94
C LYS A 226 -12.93 18.66 8.21
N SER A 227 -12.56 17.95 9.27
CA SER A 227 -13.18 18.07 10.59
C SER A 227 -12.40 19.01 11.51
N ASP A 228 -11.51 19.85 10.96
CA ASP A 228 -10.64 20.80 11.64
C ASP A 228 -9.64 20.20 12.64
N TRP A 229 -9.48 18.87 12.66
CA TRP A 229 -8.48 18.23 13.50
C TRP A 229 -7.08 18.48 12.94
N THR A 230 -6.16 18.79 13.84
CA THR A 230 -4.71 18.87 13.60
C THR A 230 -4.00 17.60 14.08
N SER A 231 -2.71 17.47 13.76
CA SER A 231 -1.87 16.37 14.28
C SER A 231 -1.81 16.37 15.82
N LEU A 232 -1.81 17.53 16.48
CA LEU A 232 -1.86 17.62 17.95
C LEU A 232 -3.11 16.93 18.53
N HIS A 233 -4.29 17.13 17.93
CA HIS A 233 -5.52 16.47 18.38
C HIS A 233 -5.41 14.94 18.27
N LEU A 234 -4.85 14.44 17.16
CA LEU A 234 -4.70 13.01 16.94
C LEU A 234 -3.65 12.39 17.85
N VAL A 235 -2.53 13.08 18.08
CA VAL A 235 -1.52 12.64 19.06
C VAL A 235 -2.15 12.50 20.44
N ALA A 236 -2.90 13.52 20.88
CA ALA A 236 -3.63 13.51 22.14
C ALA A 236 -4.62 12.32 22.24
N ARG A 237 -5.32 11.99 21.15
CA ARG A 237 -6.33 10.92 21.16
C ARG A 237 -5.74 9.51 21.09
N ALA A 238 -4.70 9.30 20.28
CA ALA A 238 -4.30 7.98 19.82
C ALA A 238 -2.99 7.46 20.43
N ASN A 239 -2.23 8.31 21.12
CA ASN A 239 -0.93 7.94 21.69
C ASN A 239 -1.01 7.95 23.22
N THR A 240 -0.53 6.88 23.86
CA THR A 240 -0.56 6.74 25.32
C THR A 240 0.52 7.54 26.04
N GLN A 241 1.58 7.93 25.33
CA GLN A 241 2.69 8.74 25.86
C GLN A 241 2.99 9.90 24.89
N PRO A 242 2.10 10.92 24.80
CA PRO A 242 2.18 11.95 23.77
C PRO A 242 3.22 13.04 24.02
N LEU A 243 3.91 13.04 25.17
CA LEU A 243 4.76 14.14 25.63
C LEU A 243 5.83 14.56 24.61
N GLU A 244 6.63 13.61 24.13
CA GLU A 244 7.71 13.91 23.18
C GLU A 244 7.17 14.32 21.80
N LEU A 245 6.01 13.77 21.40
CA LEU A 245 5.33 14.17 20.17
C LEU A 245 4.79 15.61 20.27
N PHE A 246 4.25 16.00 21.43
CA PHE A 246 3.85 17.39 21.68
C PHE A 246 5.04 18.32 21.68
N LYS A 247 6.14 18.00 22.36
CA LYS A 247 7.37 18.80 22.31
C LYS A 247 7.87 18.98 20.87
N LEU A 248 7.88 17.90 20.08
CA LEU A 248 8.26 17.96 18.68
C LEU A 248 7.35 18.89 17.88
N LEU A 249 6.03 18.71 17.97
CA LEU A 249 5.06 19.49 17.21
C LEU A 249 5.07 20.97 17.63
N LEU A 250 5.03 21.26 18.93
CA LEU A 250 5.01 22.63 19.46
C LEU A 250 6.31 23.38 19.16
N SER A 251 7.48 22.72 19.26
CA SER A 251 8.76 23.35 18.90
C SER A 251 8.85 23.73 17.42
N HIS A 252 8.00 23.13 16.57
CA HIS A 252 7.88 23.44 15.15
C HIS A 252 6.64 24.30 14.83
N GLY A 253 6.03 24.92 15.83
CA GLY A 253 4.97 25.91 15.65
C GLY A 253 3.56 25.32 15.52
N ALA A 254 3.32 24.12 16.03
CA ALA A 254 1.96 23.59 16.12
C ALA A 254 1.08 24.48 17.01
N ASP A 255 -0.12 24.81 16.54
CA ASP A 255 -1.09 25.63 17.26
C ASP A 255 -1.75 24.84 18.41
N ALA A 256 -1.33 25.14 19.64
CA ALA A 256 -1.87 24.53 20.86
C ALA A 256 -3.34 24.93 21.13
N THR A 257 -3.78 26.06 20.56
CA THR A 257 -5.16 26.60 20.71
C THR A 257 -6.12 26.08 19.65
N ALA A 258 -5.64 25.23 18.73
CA ALA A 258 -6.43 24.73 17.62
C ALA A 258 -7.75 24.11 18.10
N ILE A 259 -8.83 24.51 17.43
CA ILE A 259 -10.18 24.00 17.66
C ILE A 259 -10.55 23.07 16.49
N GLY A 260 -10.85 21.82 16.81
CA GLY A 260 -11.35 20.80 15.88
C GLY A 260 -12.86 20.58 15.98
N HIS A 261 -13.32 19.47 15.39
CA HIS A 261 -14.71 19.05 15.39
C HIS A 261 -15.39 19.10 16.77
N LYS A 262 -16.62 19.65 16.80
CA LYS A 262 -17.42 19.91 18.01
C LYS A 262 -16.78 20.91 18.98
N ASP A 263 -16.02 21.86 18.44
CA ASP A 263 -15.32 22.89 19.21
C ASP A 263 -14.32 22.31 20.24
N TRP A 264 -13.77 21.13 19.94
CA TRP A 264 -12.81 20.48 20.82
C TRP A 264 -11.43 21.05 20.62
N THR A 265 -10.80 21.46 21.73
CA THR A 265 -9.38 21.80 21.75
C THR A 265 -8.50 20.55 21.91
N VAL A 266 -7.20 20.74 21.77
CA VAL A 266 -6.21 19.70 22.08
C VAL A 266 -6.33 19.24 23.54
N LEU A 267 -6.56 20.15 24.49
CA LEU A 267 -6.75 19.82 25.91
C LEU A 267 -7.97 18.92 26.16
N HIS A 268 -9.09 19.17 25.48
CA HIS A 268 -10.28 18.30 25.58
C HIS A 268 -9.95 16.86 25.16
N SER A 269 -9.16 16.72 24.09
CA SER A 269 -8.75 15.41 23.57
C SER A 269 -7.75 14.73 24.51
N LEU A 270 -6.75 15.47 25.01
CA LEU A 270 -5.74 14.96 25.92
C LEU A 270 -6.37 14.39 27.20
N VAL A 271 -7.17 15.18 27.91
CA VAL A 271 -7.80 14.79 29.18
C VAL A 271 -8.75 13.61 29.01
N ARG A 272 -9.46 13.53 27.88
CA ARG A 272 -10.41 12.46 27.61
C ARG A 272 -9.75 11.09 27.39
N TYR A 273 -8.57 11.08 26.76
CA TYR A 273 -7.95 9.84 26.26
C TYR A 273 -6.68 9.43 26.99
N ASN A 274 -6.12 10.27 27.86
CA ASN A 274 -4.88 9.99 28.59
C ASN A 274 -5.16 9.96 30.10
N PRO A 275 -4.82 8.87 30.81
CA PRO A 275 -5.09 8.76 32.25
C PRO A 275 -4.19 9.65 33.11
N GLU A 276 -2.98 9.98 32.64
CA GLU A 276 -2.00 10.80 33.36
C GLU A 276 -1.53 12.00 32.51
N PRO A 277 -2.41 12.96 32.20
CA PRO A 277 -2.14 14.00 31.21
C PRO A 277 -1.33 15.20 31.76
N TYR A 278 -0.96 15.22 33.04
CA TYR A 278 -0.56 16.44 33.75
C TYR A 278 0.66 17.15 33.15
N GLU A 279 1.72 16.42 32.78
CA GLU A 279 2.89 17.02 32.12
C GLU A 279 2.55 17.59 30.75
N CYS A 280 1.69 16.91 30.01
CA CYS A 280 1.22 17.36 28.71
C CYS A 280 0.27 18.56 28.83
N ILE A 281 -0.55 18.64 29.89
CA ILE A 281 -1.38 19.81 30.19
C ILE A 281 -0.49 21.01 30.46
N GLN A 282 0.50 20.88 31.34
CA GLN A 282 1.42 21.98 31.64
C GLN A 282 2.13 22.46 30.38
N LEU A 283 2.65 21.53 29.56
CA LEU A 283 3.30 21.86 28.29
C LEU A 283 2.38 22.62 27.33
N LEU A 284 1.11 22.22 27.21
CA LEU A 284 0.13 22.90 26.35
C LEU A 284 -0.24 24.29 26.90
N LEU A 285 -0.40 24.44 28.22
CA LEU A 285 -0.67 25.74 28.85
C LEU A 285 0.51 26.70 28.69
N ASP A 286 1.75 26.21 28.83
CA ASP A 286 2.96 27.00 28.57
C ASP A 286 3.05 27.42 27.10
N ALA A 287 2.46 26.65 26.19
CA ALA A 287 2.30 26.98 24.78
C ALA A 287 1.04 27.81 24.46
N GLY A 288 0.27 28.23 25.47
CA GLY A 288 -0.87 29.15 25.34
C GLY A 288 -2.23 28.51 25.08
N ALA A 289 -2.39 27.20 25.31
CA ALA A 289 -3.65 26.46 25.12
C ALA A 289 -4.79 26.86 26.08
#